data_AF-A0A0A0JZV2-F1
#
_entry.id   AF-A0A0A0JZV2-F1
#
_cell.length_a   1.000
_cell.length_b   1.000
_cell.length_c   1.000
_cell.angle_alpha   90.00
_cell.angle_beta   90.00
_cell.angle_gamma   90.00
#
_symmetry.space_group_name_H-M   'P 1'
#
loop_
_entity.id
_entity.type
_entity.pdbx_description
1 polymer ?
#
loop_
_entity_poly.entity_id
_entity_poly.type
_entity_poly.pdbx_seq_one_letter_code
_entity_poly.pdbx_strand_id
1 'polypeptide(L)'
;MLVTALLASLLATLGGPSAAPARAAAVPVNATAASDWSGDGTADVVVPSATDGRLWLYRGTGTSGFAGARTQVGSNWGSLDQTRLVGNWDGVAGTDLIARDPAGALWLYSGNGAGGFRQARTIGSGWQMFSQIFSPGDWDGDGHHDLLATVRSDGSLRMYRGTGAGGFLGMRVVGSGWSSHDGLMLTGDFDGDSSPDFLARNRANGQLRLFRSNGSGGFATTRTVGTGWKGFTGLLGVGDWSGDGHSDVLARTTDGSLRLYRGNGVGGWLTPYPTISTGWNGVRFPDAGPLTTTPTPTPTPTPTPTPTPTPTPTPTTTPPTPTSLPPLGKVTYADHVAQWNVLCGNDHAAADDPIVFPGQFGASHMHTFFGNRSTNAASTFTSLKATTSSCGRDMGTSDRSAYWVPSLVKKNADGTSSFVGSPQLSQIYYRRAGDGRGPGVYPFPPGLRMIAGNAKATSDQPSSVVSWSCGRGGPESPHMFPCPGGSSAPMVVDLTFPSCWDGVRLDSADHKSHMAYAASTGACPTSHPVSLPRLSMEVEYVNLGGGPEYSLASGGIYSFHADFFNVWDDRVQNALVAACLNGARECANINRSGDTLFRPSYDPEPITIDLRNFSSTSPWSGWTLQ
;
A
#
# COMPACT_ATOMS: atom_id res chain seq x y z
N MET A 1 58.37 51.92 -40.37
CA MET A 1 57.58 53.03 -39.80
C MET A 1 56.86 52.47 -38.58
N LEU A 2 57.49 52.60 -37.40
CA LEU A 2 57.14 53.55 -36.32
C LEU A 2 55.76 53.23 -35.68
N VAL A 3 55.66 52.61 -34.48
CA VAL A 3 55.81 53.18 -33.09
C VAL A 3 54.48 53.83 -32.66
N THR A 4 53.78 53.59 -31.52
CA THR A 4 54.09 53.41 -30.05
C THR A 4 52.76 53.04 -29.32
N ALA A 5 52.70 52.13 -28.32
CA ALA A 5 52.81 52.29 -26.83
C ALA A 5 51.60 53.04 -26.17
N LEU A 6 51.09 52.82 -24.93
CA LEU A 6 51.54 52.37 -23.60
C LEU A 6 50.28 51.78 -22.84
N LEU A 7 50.26 51.19 -21.63
CA LEU A 7 51.10 51.25 -20.42
C LEU A 7 50.75 50.08 -19.49
N ALA A 8 51.76 49.46 -18.89
CA ALA A 8 51.65 48.53 -17.77
C ALA A 8 52.00 49.26 -16.46
N SER A 9 51.34 48.91 -15.36
CA SER A 9 51.72 49.29 -13.99
C SER A 9 51.99 48.04 -13.16
N LEU A 10 52.94 48.17 -12.25
CA LEU A 10 53.85 47.14 -11.74
C LEU A 10 53.66 46.90 -10.22
N LEU A 11 54.15 45.73 -9.76
CA LEU A 11 54.59 45.32 -8.41
C LEU A 11 53.62 44.64 -7.42
N ALA A 12 53.74 43.30 -7.43
CA ALA A 12 54.28 42.44 -6.36
C ALA A 12 53.61 42.40 -4.99
N THR A 13 53.21 41.18 -4.57
CA THR A 13 53.78 40.57 -3.37
C THR A 13 53.81 39.03 -3.44
N LEU A 14 54.84 38.52 -2.78
CA LEU A 14 55.36 37.17 -2.64
C LEU A 14 54.33 36.12 -2.24
N GLY A 15 54.55 34.90 -2.74
CA GLY A 15 53.73 33.73 -2.45
C GLY A 15 53.90 33.15 -1.04
N GLY A 16 52.82 32.56 -0.56
CA GLY A 16 52.86 31.38 0.30
C GLY A 16 52.27 30.19 -0.47
N PRO A 17 52.68 28.94 -0.17
CA PRO A 17 52.07 27.77 -0.79
C PRO A 17 50.60 27.72 -0.36
N SER A 18 49.69 28.05 -1.28
CA SER A 18 48.29 27.72 -1.09
C SER A 18 48.23 26.20 -1.05
N ALA A 19 47.89 25.65 0.11
CA ALA A 19 47.65 24.23 0.29
C ALA A 19 46.79 23.76 -0.88
N ALA A 20 47.24 22.71 -1.58
CA ALA A 20 46.41 22.03 -2.55
C ALA A 20 45.04 21.79 -1.90
N PRO A 21 43.92 22.10 -2.57
CA PRO A 21 42.62 21.75 -2.01
C PRO A 21 42.69 20.27 -1.70
N ALA A 22 42.46 19.92 -0.43
CA ALA A 22 42.40 18.54 0.00
C ALA A 22 41.50 17.82 -1.02
N ARG A 23 42.06 16.86 -1.76
CA ARG A 23 41.25 15.99 -2.62
C ARG A 23 40.16 15.47 -1.70
N ALA A 24 38.91 15.87 -1.96
CA ALA A 24 37.76 15.27 -1.32
C ALA A 24 37.99 13.76 -1.43
N ALA A 25 38.00 13.06 -0.29
CA ALA A 25 38.14 11.61 -0.28
C ALA A 25 37.17 11.06 -1.32
N ALA A 26 37.66 10.24 -2.25
CA ALA A 26 36.81 9.65 -3.29
C ALA A 26 35.62 9.02 -2.58
N VAL A 27 34.41 9.55 -2.82
CA VAL A 27 33.23 9.04 -2.15
C VAL A 27 33.00 7.65 -2.71
N PRO A 28 33.06 6.60 -1.88
CA PRO A 28 33.02 5.24 -2.39
C PRO A 28 31.66 4.95 -3.03
N VAL A 29 31.72 4.46 -4.24
CA VAL A 29 30.60 4.04 -5.08
C VAL A 29 29.93 2.79 -4.50
N ASN A 30 28.60 2.63 -4.63
CA ASN A 30 27.84 1.55 -3.97
C ASN A 30 27.68 0.28 -4.84
N ALA A 31 27.50 -0.87 -4.20
CA ALA A 31 27.11 -2.13 -4.84
C ALA A 31 25.66 -2.08 -5.31
N THR A 32 25.37 -2.77 -6.39
CA THR A 32 24.00 -2.94 -6.91
C THR A 32 23.81 -4.33 -7.52
N ALA A 33 22.59 -4.88 -7.49
CA ALA A 33 22.28 -6.17 -8.12
C ALA A 33 21.02 -6.11 -8.98
N ALA A 34 21.00 -6.90 -10.05
CA ALA A 34 19.90 -7.05 -11.01
C ALA A 34 19.39 -8.49 -10.98
N SER A 35 18.10 -8.69 -11.29
CA SER A 35 17.54 -10.03 -11.44
C SER A 35 18.14 -10.81 -12.62
N ASP A 36 18.66 -10.13 -13.65
CA ASP A 36 19.53 -10.68 -14.71
C ASP A 36 20.10 -9.51 -15.55
N TRP A 37 21.37 -9.13 -15.34
CA TRP A 37 22.00 -8.00 -16.06
C TRP A 37 22.66 -8.47 -17.37
N SER A 38 23.13 -9.71 -17.38
CA SER A 38 23.92 -10.29 -18.45
C SER A 38 23.09 -11.01 -19.52
N GLY A 39 21.80 -11.23 -19.24
CA GLY A 39 20.86 -11.93 -20.10
C GLY A 39 21.03 -13.45 -20.06
N ASP A 40 21.65 -13.98 -19.00
CA ASP A 40 21.96 -15.42 -18.88
C ASP A 40 20.90 -16.21 -18.09
N GLY A 41 19.82 -15.55 -17.70
CA GLY A 41 18.71 -16.12 -16.94
C GLY A 41 18.97 -16.22 -15.44
N THR A 42 20.07 -15.65 -14.92
CA THR A 42 20.39 -15.68 -13.50
C THR A 42 20.69 -14.29 -12.94
N ALA A 43 20.43 -14.11 -11.64
CA ALA A 43 20.70 -12.86 -10.95
C ALA A 43 22.19 -12.49 -10.95
N ASP A 44 22.46 -11.20 -11.11
CA ASP A 44 23.80 -10.64 -11.28
C ASP A 44 24.09 -9.56 -10.24
N VAL A 45 25.36 -9.51 -9.80
CA VAL A 45 25.87 -8.46 -8.92
C VAL A 45 26.83 -7.57 -9.70
N VAL A 46 26.52 -6.27 -9.79
CA VAL A 46 27.35 -5.28 -10.47
C VAL A 46 27.90 -4.32 -9.45
N VAL A 47 29.21 -4.38 -9.21
CA VAL A 47 29.84 -3.61 -8.14
C VAL A 47 31.07 -2.84 -8.60
N PRO A 48 31.15 -1.54 -8.27
CA PRO A 48 32.35 -0.76 -8.44
C PRO A 48 33.37 -1.17 -7.39
N SER A 49 34.61 -1.33 -7.83
CA SER A 49 35.74 -1.59 -6.97
C SER A 49 36.19 -0.30 -6.29
N ALA A 50 36.23 -0.32 -4.96
CA ALA A 50 36.64 0.85 -4.18
C ALA A 50 38.14 1.16 -4.31
N THR A 51 38.94 0.22 -4.80
CA THR A 51 40.40 0.35 -4.85
C THR A 51 40.91 0.88 -6.19
N ASP A 52 40.25 0.53 -7.30
CA ASP A 52 40.71 0.87 -8.65
C ASP A 52 39.63 1.55 -9.51
N GLY A 53 38.43 1.76 -8.97
CA GLY A 53 37.34 2.47 -9.65
C GLY A 53 36.78 1.74 -10.87
N ARG A 54 37.12 0.47 -11.09
CA ARG A 54 36.53 -0.36 -12.16
C ARG A 54 35.16 -0.88 -11.75
N LEU A 55 34.25 -0.99 -12.71
CA LEU A 55 32.96 -1.65 -12.51
C LEU A 55 33.08 -3.12 -12.89
N TRP A 56 32.67 -3.99 -11.97
CA TRP A 56 32.76 -5.43 -12.11
C TRP A 56 31.38 -6.08 -12.11
N LEU A 57 31.15 -6.96 -13.06
CA LEU A 57 30.01 -7.87 -13.12
C LEU A 57 30.40 -9.22 -12.52
N TYR A 58 29.61 -9.68 -11.57
CA TYR A 58 29.68 -10.98 -10.92
C TYR A 58 28.41 -11.75 -11.26
N ARG A 59 28.55 -12.80 -12.07
CA ARG A 59 27.41 -13.60 -12.49
C ARG A 59 26.96 -14.57 -11.42
N GLY A 60 25.65 -14.73 -11.28
CA GLY A 60 25.06 -15.77 -10.45
C GLY A 60 25.21 -17.15 -11.09
N THR A 61 24.87 -18.17 -10.31
CA THR A 61 24.72 -19.56 -10.81
C THR A 61 23.26 -19.99 -10.84
N GLY A 62 22.34 -19.14 -10.39
CA GLY A 62 20.93 -19.47 -10.19
C GLY A 62 20.67 -20.56 -9.15
N THR A 63 21.67 -20.89 -8.31
CA THR A 63 21.55 -21.99 -7.33
C THR A 63 22.15 -21.68 -5.98
N SER A 64 22.76 -20.47 -5.78
CA SER A 64 23.36 -19.93 -4.53
C SER A 64 24.79 -19.35 -4.65
N GLY A 65 25.53 -19.60 -5.76
CA GLY A 65 26.94 -19.18 -5.93
C GLY A 65 27.22 -18.20 -7.08
N PHE A 66 28.50 -17.84 -7.26
CA PHE A 66 28.98 -17.00 -8.37
C PHE A 66 29.59 -17.84 -9.50
N ALA A 67 29.27 -17.51 -10.75
CA ALA A 67 29.78 -18.19 -11.94
C ALA A 67 31.12 -17.58 -12.39
N GLY A 68 32.19 -18.36 -12.19
CA GLY A 68 33.52 -18.07 -12.75
C GLY A 68 34.16 -16.77 -12.24
N ALA A 69 35.03 -16.19 -13.08
CA ALA A 69 35.70 -14.94 -12.77
C ALA A 69 34.82 -13.72 -13.10
N ARG A 70 34.89 -12.69 -12.24
CA ARG A 70 34.24 -11.39 -12.50
C ARG A 70 34.70 -10.77 -13.82
N THR A 71 33.77 -10.11 -14.52
CA THR A 71 34.02 -9.43 -15.80
C THR A 71 34.10 -7.91 -15.58
N GLN A 72 35.07 -7.21 -16.16
CA GLN A 72 35.12 -5.75 -16.10
C GLN A 72 34.14 -5.18 -17.13
N VAL A 73 33.21 -4.34 -16.68
CA VAL A 73 32.15 -3.75 -17.52
C VAL A 73 32.22 -2.22 -17.59
N GLY A 74 33.17 -1.62 -16.87
CA GLY A 74 33.40 -0.18 -16.93
C GLY A 74 34.69 0.26 -16.24
N SER A 75 35.08 1.50 -16.50
CA SER A 75 36.22 2.20 -15.89
C SER A 75 35.76 3.55 -15.32
N ASN A 76 36.53 4.10 -14.38
CA ASN A 76 36.27 5.40 -13.75
C ASN A 76 34.95 5.52 -12.98
N TRP A 77 34.36 4.41 -12.55
CA TRP A 77 33.16 4.44 -11.71
C TRP A 77 33.47 4.95 -10.31
N GLY A 78 34.74 4.89 -9.88
CA GLY A 78 35.24 5.44 -8.61
C GLY A 78 35.02 6.94 -8.40
N SER A 79 34.69 7.71 -9.45
CA SER A 79 34.37 9.14 -9.33
C SER A 79 32.90 9.41 -8.98
N LEU A 80 32.04 8.40 -9.01
CA LEU A 80 30.61 8.49 -8.72
C LEU A 80 30.37 8.22 -7.24
N ASP A 81 29.50 8.99 -6.59
CA ASP A 81 29.22 8.81 -5.15
C ASP A 81 28.03 7.87 -4.90
N GLN A 82 27.29 7.53 -5.95
CA GLN A 82 26.15 6.63 -5.87
C GLN A 82 25.87 5.90 -7.19
N THR A 83 25.51 4.62 -7.08
CA THR A 83 25.17 3.73 -8.21
C THR A 83 24.03 2.82 -7.78
N ARG A 84 23.00 2.72 -8.63
CA ARG A 84 21.79 1.95 -8.37
C ARG A 84 21.24 1.39 -9.66
N LEU A 85 20.89 0.12 -9.64
CA LEU A 85 20.04 -0.47 -10.65
C LEU A 85 18.61 -0.03 -10.44
N VAL A 86 17.91 0.19 -11.54
CA VAL A 86 16.58 0.79 -11.52
C VAL A 86 15.53 0.04 -12.33
N GLY A 87 15.88 -1.14 -12.82
CA GLY A 87 15.04 -1.87 -13.77
C GLY A 87 15.09 -1.24 -15.16
N ASN A 88 14.05 -1.45 -15.96
CA ASN A 88 13.94 -0.84 -17.29
C ASN A 88 13.35 0.58 -17.16
N TRP A 89 14.22 1.56 -16.97
CA TRP A 89 13.85 2.95 -16.69
C TRP A 89 13.52 3.73 -17.96
N ASP A 90 14.13 3.37 -19.10
CA ASP A 90 13.91 4.05 -20.37
C ASP A 90 13.14 3.30 -21.44
N GLY A 91 12.54 2.17 -21.07
CA GLY A 91 11.69 1.37 -21.94
C GLY A 91 12.48 0.58 -22.98
N VAL A 92 13.82 0.64 -22.95
CA VAL A 92 14.69 -0.13 -23.85
C VAL A 92 15.05 -1.46 -23.18
N ALA A 93 15.05 -2.54 -23.98
CA ALA A 93 15.41 -3.86 -23.48
C ALA A 93 16.81 -3.86 -22.83
N GLY A 94 16.84 -4.23 -21.55
CA GLY A 94 18.00 -4.25 -20.67
C GLY A 94 17.65 -3.72 -19.27
N THR A 95 18.41 -4.11 -18.25
CA THR A 95 18.33 -3.44 -16.94
C THR A 95 19.15 -2.16 -16.99
N ASP A 96 18.60 -1.05 -16.52
CA ASP A 96 19.28 0.24 -16.49
C ASP A 96 19.92 0.51 -15.12
N LEU A 97 20.93 1.37 -15.15
CA LEU A 97 21.61 1.85 -13.96
C LEU A 97 21.56 3.39 -13.92
N ILE A 98 21.28 3.95 -12.75
CA ILE A 98 21.54 5.35 -12.47
C ILE A 98 22.80 5.52 -11.62
N ALA A 99 23.57 6.55 -11.93
CA ALA A 99 24.69 6.95 -11.10
C ALA A 99 24.68 8.45 -10.84
N ARG A 100 25.17 8.84 -9.67
CA ARG A 100 25.31 10.23 -9.29
C ARG A 100 26.78 10.57 -9.11
N ASP A 101 27.18 11.74 -9.61
CA ASP A 101 28.48 12.32 -9.26
C ASP A 101 28.40 13.20 -8.00
N PRO A 102 29.52 13.52 -7.34
CA PRO A 102 29.53 14.38 -6.17
C PRO A 102 28.98 15.79 -6.39
N ALA A 103 28.96 16.29 -7.64
CA ALA A 103 28.39 17.59 -7.99
C ALA A 103 26.86 17.53 -8.11
N GLY A 104 26.27 16.34 -8.15
CA GLY A 104 24.85 16.08 -8.16
C GLY A 104 24.23 15.92 -9.54
N ALA A 105 25.03 15.70 -10.58
CA ALA A 105 24.48 15.23 -11.85
C ALA A 105 24.06 13.77 -11.70
N LEU A 106 22.84 13.47 -12.15
CA LEU A 106 22.29 12.12 -12.21
C LEU A 106 22.37 11.62 -13.64
N TRP A 107 23.07 10.51 -13.83
CA TRP A 107 23.34 9.86 -15.10
C TRP A 107 22.52 8.58 -15.21
N LEU A 108 21.89 8.38 -16.36
CA LEU A 108 21.28 7.12 -16.76
C LEU A 108 22.22 6.39 -17.72
N TYR A 109 22.53 5.15 -17.36
CA TYR A 109 23.26 4.20 -18.18
C TYR A 109 22.28 3.12 -18.62
N SER A 110 21.80 3.23 -19.86
CA SER A 110 20.83 2.29 -20.40
C SER A 110 21.48 0.91 -20.63
N GLY A 111 20.82 -0.15 -20.18
CA GLY A 111 21.30 -1.52 -20.33
C GLY A 111 21.31 -1.99 -21.78
N ASN A 112 22.26 -2.86 -22.13
CA ASN A 112 22.26 -3.52 -23.44
C ASN A 112 21.71 -4.96 -23.40
N GLY A 113 21.36 -5.48 -22.22
CA GLY A 113 20.87 -6.85 -22.03
C GLY A 113 21.92 -7.95 -22.25
N ALA A 114 23.20 -7.59 -22.37
CA ALA A 114 24.32 -8.50 -22.62
C ALA A 114 25.50 -8.22 -21.68
N GLY A 115 25.23 -7.68 -20.49
CA GLY A 115 26.27 -7.42 -19.49
C GLY A 115 26.97 -6.07 -19.62
N GLY A 116 26.45 -5.12 -20.39
CA GLY A 116 27.05 -3.81 -20.60
C GLY A 116 26.02 -2.68 -20.75
N PHE A 117 26.52 -1.50 -21.13
CA PHE A 117 25.71 -0.30 -21.28
C PHE A 117 25.67 0.19 -22.72
N ARG A 118 24.58 0.88 -23.06
CA ARG A 118 24.47 1.80 -24.20
C ARG A 118 25.06 3.16 -23.81
N GLN A 119 24.85 4.16 -24.66
CA GLN A 119 25.29 5.52 -24.39
C GLN A 119 24.63 6.07 -23.11
N ALA A 120 25.46 6.56 -22.19
CA ALA A 120 25.00 7.22 -20.97
C ALA A 120 24.52 8.65 -21.27
N ARG A 121 23.50 9.11 -20.54
CA ARG A 121 22.98 10.48 -20.64
C ARG A 121 22.63 11.04 -19.27
N THR A 122 22.73 12.35 -19.11
CA THR A 122 22.28 13.03 -17.89
C THR A 122 20.75 13.10 -17.87
N ILE A 123 20.14 12.73 -16.73
CA ILE A 123 18.69 12.77 -16.50
C ILE A 123 18.29 13.74 -15.38
N GLY A 124 19.26 14.32 -14.67
CA GLY A 124 18.98 15.35 -13.68
C GLY A 124 20.23 16.04 -13.13
N SER A 125 20.02 17.13 -12.41
CA SER A 125 21.04 17.88 -11.66
C SER A 125 20.50 18.25 -10.28
N GLY A 126 21.37 18.66 -9.34
CA GLY A 126 20.96 19.02 -7.98
C GLY A 126 20.72 17.82 -7.05
N TRP A 127 21.06 16.60 -7.48
CA TRP A 127 20.79 15.38 -6.71
C TRP A 127 21.75 15.16 -5.53
N GLN A 128 22.75 16.03 -5.35
CA GLN A 128 23.63 16.07 -4.16
C GLN A 128 22.89 16.53 -2.88
N MET A 129 21.59 16.77 -2.93
CA MET A 129 20.76 16.92 -1.74
C MET A 129 20.23 15.60 -1.16
N PHE A 130 20.34 14.47 -1.89
CA PHE A 130 19.77 13.18 -1.47
C PHE A 130 20.79 12.23 -0.84
N SER A 131 20.56 11.73 0.38
CA SER A 131 21.45 10.73 0.98
C SER A 131 21.32 9.37 0.29
N GLN A 132 20.12 9.05 -0.18
CA GLN A 132 19.77 7.78 -0.81
C GLN A 132 18.90 8.09 -2.04
N ILE A 133 19.03 7.25 -3.05
CA ILE A 133 18.32 7.24 -4.33
C ILE A 133 18.24 5.75 -4.68
N PHE A 134 17.09 5.25 -5.08
CA PHE A 134 16.85 3.84 -5.43
C PHE A 134 15.53 3.72 -6.19
N SER A 135 15.33 2.66 -6.96
CA SER A 135 14.04 2.35 -7.60
C SER A 135 13.53 1.03 -7.04
N PRO A 136 12.40 1.00 -6.32
CA PRO A 136 11.78 -0.25 -5.89
C PRO A 136 11.07 -1.00 -7.03
N GLY A 137 10.81 -0.34 -8.17
CA GLY A 137 9.91 -0.85 -9.20
C GLY A 137 8.91 0.21 -9.61
N ASP A 138 7.81 -0.21 -10.23
CA ASP A 138 6.62 0.60 -10.47
C ASP A 138 5.85 0.83 -9.16
N TRP A 139 6.31 1.83 -8.41
CA TRP A 139 5.82 2.08 -7.05
C TRP A 139 4.42 2.68 -7.06
N ASP A 140 3.99 3.29 -8.16
CA ASP A 140 2.68 3.91 -8.28
C ASP A 140 1.68 3.28 -9.25
N GLY A 141 2.05 2.12 -9.79
CA GLY A 141 1.17 1.25 -10.57
C GLY A 141 0.87 1.80 -11.96
N ASP A 142 1.66 2.75 -12.46
CA ASP A 142 1.45 3.38 -13.77
C ASP A 142 2.09 2.63 -14.94
N GLY A 143 2.74 1.50 -14.66
CA GLY A 143 3.45 0.66 -15.62
C GLY A 143 4.91 1.08 -15.85
N HIS A 144 5.43 2.06 -15.09
CA HIS A 144 6.79 2.56 -15.24
C HIS A 144 7.55 2.51 -13.90
N HIS A 145 8.85 2.25 -13.95
CA HIS A 145 9.68 2.27 -12.76
C HIS A 145 9.76 3.68 -12.14
N ASP A 146 9.78 3.76 -10.81
CA ASP A 146 9.85 5.01 -10.04
C ASP A 146 11.16 5.13 -9.25
N LEU A 147 11.58 6.37 -8.94
CA LEU A 147 12.71 6.63 -8.05
C LEU A 147 12.27 7.16 -6.69
N LEU A 148 12.75 6.53 -5.63
CA LEU A 148 12.67 7.01 -4.26
C LEU A 148 14.01 7.62 -3.85
N ALA A 149 13.98 8.78 -3.22
CA ALA A 149 15.17 9.52 -2.79
C ALA A 149 15.01 10.21 -1.44
N THR A 150 15.91 9.93 -0.50
CA THR A 150 15.88 10.48 0.86
C THR A 150 16.65 11.79 0.91
N VAL A 151 16.01 12.88 1.33
CA VAL A 151 16.63 14.20 1.46
C VAL A 151 17.57 14.24 2.66
N ARG A 152 18.79 14.74 2.48
CA ARG A 152 19.82 14.82 3.54
C ARG A 152 19.42 15.70 4.71
N SER A 153 18.81 16.86 4.45
CA SER A 153 18.58 17.90 5.45
C SER A 153 17.46 17.58 6.43
N ASP A 154 16.41 16.88 5.99
CA ASP A 154 15.20 16.64 6.78
C ASP A 154 14.77 15.17 6.84
N GLY A 155 15.40 14.29 6.06
CA GLY A 155 15.04 12.88 5.99
C GLY A 155 13.67 12.62 5.36
N SER A 156 13.13 13.54 4.59
CA SER A 156 11.95 13.30 3.75
C SER A 156 12.30 12.32 2.64
N LEU A 157 11.39 11.39 2.34
CA LEU A 157 11.51 10.50 1.20
C LEU A 157 10.67 11.06 0.07
N ARG A 158 11.32 11.31 -1.06
CA ARG A 158 10.70 11.83 -2.27
C ARG A 158 10.60 10.74 -3.32
N MET A 159 9.43 10.58 -3.91
CA MET A 159 9.20 9.76 -5.07
C MET A 159 9.24 10.63 -6.32
N TYR A 160 9.94 10.16 -7.34
CA TYR A 160 10.08 10.73 -8.65
C TYR A 160 9.50 9.75 -9.65
N ARG A 161 8.35 10.10 -10.21
CA ARG A 161 7.63 9.24 -11.15
C ARG A 161 8.41 9.06 -12.44
N GLY A 162 8.56 7.82 -12.90
CA GLY A 162 9.18 7.54 -14.20
C GLY A 162 8.27 7.90 -15.36
N THR A 163 8.85 8.22 -16.52
CA THR A 163 8.08 8.36 -17.77
C THR A 163 8.07 7.07 -18.62
N GLY A 164 8.81 6.04 -18.21
CA GLY A 164 9.12 4.88 -19.05
C GLY A 164 10.02 5.18 -20.26
N ALA A 165 10.51 6.41 -20.41
CA ALA A 165 11.39 6.86 -21.49
C ALA A 165 12.69 7.51 -20.96
N GLY A 166 12.99 7.28 -19.68
CA GLY A 166 14.19 7.75 -19.02
C GLY A 166 14.09 9.16 -18.43
N GLY A 167 12.89 9.72 -18.32
CA GLY A 167 12.60 11.01 -17.71
C GLY A 167 11.75 10.92 -16.45
N PHE A 168 11.34 12.08 -15.92
CA PHE A 168 10.50 12.20 -14.73
C PHE A 168 9.18 12.91 -15.03
N LEU A 169 8.06 12.38 -14.53
CA LEU A 169 6.75 13.04 -14.61
C LEU A 169 6.51 14.06 -13.48
N GLY A 170 7.21 13.92 -12.36
CA GLY A 170 7.11 14.84 -11.23
C GLY A 170 7.61 14.23 -9.92
N MET A 171 7.73 15.08 -8.88
CA MET A 171 8.19 14.69 -7.55
C MET A 171 7.05 14.79 -6.52
N ARG A 172 6.96 13.81 -5.61
CA ARG A 172 6.07 13.81 -4.45
C ARG A 172 6.85 13.46 -3.19
N VAL A 173 6.49 14.03 -2.05
CA VAL A 173 7.00 13.55 -0.75
C VAL A 173 6.10 12.39 -0.31
N VAL A 174 6.69 11.20 -0.13
CA VAL A 174 5.97 9.95 0.19
C VAL A 174 6.28 9.44 1.59
N GLY A 175 7.23 10.05 2.30
CA GLY A 175 7.50 9.71 3.70
C GLY A 175 8.43 10.69 4.39
N SER A 176 8.64 10.47 5.69
CA SER A 176 9.52 11.27 6.55
C SER A 176 10.31 10.39 7.52
N GLY A 177 11.40 10.90 8.10
CA GLY A 177 12.21 10.18 9.09
C GLY A 177 13.13 9.11 8.48
N TRP A 178 13.36 9.15 7.17
CA TRP A 178 14.14 8.17 6.44
C TRP A 178 15.64 8.24 6.70
N SER A 179 16.13 9.33 7.30
CA SER A 179 17.50 9.42 7.84
C SER A 179 17.82 8.36 8.90
N SER A 180 16.79 7.76 9.52
CA SER A 180 16.94 6.67 10.48
C SER A 180 17.15 5.29 9.84
N HIS A 181 17.09 5.18 8.51
CA HIS A 181 17.21 3.91 7.79
C HIS A 181 18.47 3.84 6.91
N ASP A 182 19.04 2.65 6.78
CA ASP A 182 20.12 2.28 5.84
C ASP A 182 19.82 0.92 5.21
N GLY A 183 20.74 0.44 4.34
CA GLY A 183 20.62 -0.89 3.75
C GLY A 183 19.33 -1.07 2.97
N LEU A 184 19.00 -0.10 2.12
CA LEU A 184 17.83 -0.16 1.23
C LEU A 184 18.06 -1.24 0.17
N MET A 185 17.36 -2.35 0.31
CA MET A 185 17.49 -3.52 -0.56
C MET A 185 16.28 -3.61 -1.46
N LEU A 186 16.54 -3.62 -2.76
CA LEU A 186 15.53 -3.82 -3.79
C LEU A 186 15.26 -5.31 -3.87
N THR A 187 14.03 -5.71 -3.55
CA THR A 187 13.63 -7.12 -3.53
C THR A 187 12.60 -7.44 -4.59
N GLY A 188 12.12 -6.47 -5.38
CA GLY A 188 10.93 -6.72 -6.21
C GLY A 188 9.76 -7.10 -5.30
N ASP A 189 8.92 -8.04 -5.71
CA ASP A 189 7.83 -8.58 -4.87
C ASP A 189 8.39 -9.60 -3.86
N PHE A 190 8.58 -9.19 -2.60
CA PHE A 190 9.18 -10.02 -1.55
C PHE A 190 8.15 -10.79 -0.74
N ASP A 191 6.89 -10.35 -0.73
CA ASP A 191 5.80 -11.00 -0.01
C ASP A 191 4.68 -11.60 -0.87
N GLY A 192 4.87 -11.64 -2.19
CA GLY A 192 4.02 -12.34 -3.14
C GLY A 192 2.72 -11.59 -3.44
N ASP A 193 2.64 -10.30 -3.13
CA ASP A 193 1.44 -9.48 -3.33
C ASP A 193 1.37 -8.80 -4.71
N SER A 194 2.29 -9.17 -5.61
CA SER A 194 2.45 -8.66 -6.97
C SER A 194 2.75 -7.16 -7.06
N SER A 195 3.03 -6.51 -5.94
CA SER A 195 3.49 -5.13 -5.87
C SER A 195 4.99 -5.07 -5.58
N PRO A 196 5.70 -4.01 -6.01
CA PRO A 196 7.10 -3.89 -5.66
C PRO A 196 7.28 -3.59 -4.17
N ASP A 197 8.30 -4.22 -3.61
CA ASP A 197 8.76 -4.06 -2.25
C ASP A 197 10.21 -3.60 -2.17
N PHE A 198 10.56 -3.07 -1.00
CA PHE A 198 11.95 -2.98 -0.58
C PHE A 198 12.11 -3.22 0.92
N LEU A 199 13.30 -3.62 1.31
CA LEU A 199 13.67 -3.76 2.71
C LEU A 199 14.54 -2.57 3.14
N ALA A 200 14.31 -2.06 4.35
CA ALA A 200 15.20 -1.07 4.96
C ALA A 200 15.56 -1.47 6.38
N ARG A 201 16.82 -1.26 6.76
CA ARG A 201 17.31 -1.51 8.11
C ARG A 201 17.24 -0.22 8.91
N ASN A 202 16.69 -0.30 10.12
CA ASN A 202 16.77 0.79 11.09
C ASN A 202 18.19 0.87 11.65
N ARG A 203 18.84 2.03 11.53
CA ARG A 203 20.24 2.26 11.93
C ARG A 203 20.48 2.08 13.42
N ALA A 204 19.51 2.45 14.26
CA ALA A 204 19.68 2.48 15.71
C ALA A 204 19.68 1.07 16.30
N ASN A 205 18.63 0.30 15.97
CA ASN A 205 18.35 -1.00 16.58
C ASN A 205 18.62 -2.21 15.66
N GLY A 206 18.89 -1.99 14.37
CA GLY A 206 19.14 -3.06 13.41
C GLY A 206 17.92 -3.92 13.07
N GLN A 207 16.70 -3.43 13.30
CA GLN A 207 15.50 -4.08 12.77
C GLN A 207 15.49 -3.97 11.25
N LEU A 208 15.21 -5.07 10.57
CA LEU A 208 14.95 -5.07 9.14
C LEU A 208 13.45 -5.04 8.89
N ARG A 209 12.99 -4.06 8.12
CA ARG A 209 11.58 -3.83 7.81
C ARG A 209 11.33 -3.95 6.32
N LEU A 210 10.23 -4.61 5.98
CA LEU A 210 9.66 -4.66 4.64
C LEU A 210 8.70 -3.49 4.45
N PHE A 211 8.94 -2.73 3.39
CA PHE A 211 8.13 -1.64 2.90
C PHE A 211 7.52 -2.08 1.58
N ARG A 212 6.20 -2.00 1.51
CA ARG A 212 5.42 -2.55 0.41
C ARG A 212 4.72 -1.43 -0.31
N SER A 213 4.66 -1.50 -1.63
CA SER A 213 3.89 -0.54 -2.39
C SER A 213 2.39 -0.74 -2.14
N ASN A 214 1.62 0.34 -2.25
CA ASN A 214 0.17 0.26 -2.37
C ASN A 214 -0.33 0.38 -3.82
N GLY A 215 0.58 0.31 -4.81
CA GLY A 215 0.30 0.47 -6.24
C GLY A 215 -0.22 1.86 -6.61
N SER A 216 0.07 2.88 -5.81
CA SER A 216 -0.38 4.27 -6.05
C SER A 216 0.61 5.32 -5.52
N GLY A 217 1.86 4.92 -5.30
CA GLY A 217 2.95 5.81 -4.91
C GLY A 217 3.11 5.95 -3.40
N GLY A 218 2.32 5.21 -2.62
CA GLY A 218 2.36 5.18 -1.16
C GLY A 218 2.86 3.85 -0.63
N PHE A 219 2.76 3.69 0.69
CA PHE A 219 3.17 2.48 1.39
C PHE A 219 1.92 1.69 1.81
N ALA A 220 1.90 0.38 1.58
CA ALA A 220 1.04 -0.54 2.29
C ALA A 220 1.61 -0.85 3.68
N THR A 221 0.93 -1.68 4.46
CA THR A 221 1.34 -1.99 5.84
C THR A 221 2.76 -2.57 5.85
N THR A 222 3.69 -1.86 6.50
CA THR A 222 5.07 -2.31 6.67
C THR A 222 5.16 -3.40 7.73
N ARG A 223 6.08 -4.36 7.58
CA ARG A 223 6.29 -5.43 8.57
C ARG A 223 7.76 -5.52 8.97
N THR A 224 8.04 -5.95 10.20
CA THR A 224 9.41 -6.33 10.58
C THR A 224 9.66 -7.75 10.08
N VAL A 225 10.70 -7.92 9.26
CA VAL A 225 11.10 -9.23 8.71
C VAL A 225 12.37 -9.77 9.37
N GLY A 226 13.05 -9.00 10.20
CA GLY A 226 14.18 -9.51 10.96
C GLY A 226 14.71 -8.57 12.03
N THR A 227 15.49 -9.13 12.94
CA THR A 227 16.18 -8.43 14.03
C THR A 227 17.67 -8.81 14.05
N GLY A 228 18.51 -7.99 14.67
CA GLY A 228 19.95 -8.29 14.78
C GLY A 228 20.77 -7.96 13.52
N TRP A 229 20.16 -7.32 12.52
CA TRP A 229 20.83 -6.98 11.25
C TRP A 229 21.89 -5.88 11.39
N LYS A 230 22.05 -5.29 12.58
CA LYS A 230 23.16 -4.38 12.93
C LYS A 230 24.53 -5.07 12.84
N GLY A 231 24.58 -6.40 12.95
CA GLY A 231 25.83 -7.18 12.81
C GLY A 231 26.39 -7.23 11.38
N PHE A 232 25.63 -6.80 10.37
CA PHE A 232 26.08 -6.80 8.97
C PHE A 232 26.66 -5.44 8.56
N THR A 233 27.78 -5.48 7.85
CA THR A 233 28.50 -4.31 7.34
C THR A 233 28.06 -3.92 5.93
N GLY A 234 27.17 -4.69 5.30
CA GLY A 234 26.65 -4.44 3.97
C GLY A 234 25.46 -5.32 3.67
N LEU A 235 24.48 -4.79 2.94
CA LEU A 235 23.23 -5.45 2.60
C LEU A 235 22.91 -5.19 1.13
N LEU A 236 22.47 -6.21 0.40
CA LEU A 236 22.10 -6.12 -1.01
C LEU A 236 20.92 -7.03 -1.30
N GLY A 237 19.84 -6.48 -1.84
CA GLY A 237 18.77 -7.28 -2.46
C GLY A 237 19.22 -7.68 -3.85
N VAL A 238 19.05 -8.96 -4.20
CA VAL A 238 19.64 -9.55 -5.42
C VAL A 238 18.61 -10.21 -6.34
N GLY A 239 17.32 -10.09 -6.04
CA GLY A 239 16.29 -10.89 -6.73
C GLY A 239 16.44 -12.37 -6.40
N ASP A 240 15.92 -13.25 -7.26
CA ASP A 240 16.01 -14.70 -7.06
C ASP A 240 17.43 -15.23 -7.36
N TRP A 241 18.27 -15.22 -6.33
CA TRP A 241 19.67 -15.65 -6.42
C TRP A 241 19.84 -17.16 -6.30
N SER A 242 18.89 -17.80 -5.61
CA SER A 242 18.88 -19.23 -5.33
C SER A 242 18.14 -20.06 -6.36
N GLY A 243 17.39 -19.42 -7.28
CA GLY A 243 16.59 -20.06 -8.32
C GLY A 243 15.31 -20.70 -7.80
N ASP A 244 14.83 -20.29 -6.61
CA ASP A 244 13.63 -20.85 -5.98
C ASP A 244 12.35 -20.05 -6.26
N GLY A 245 12.44 -19.04 -7.13
CA GLY A 245 11.33 -18.20 -7.55
C GLY A 245 11.03 -17.06 -6.59
N HIS A 246 11.86 -16.83 -5.57
CA HIS A 246 11.66 -15.81 -4.54
C HIS A 246 12.88 -14.90 -4.39
N SER A 247 12.63 -13.66 -4.00
CA SER A 247 13.71 -12.68 -3.87
C SER A 247 14.58 -12.90 -2.64
N ASP A 248 15.89 -12.79 -2.85
CA ASP A 248 16.92 -13.08 -1.87
C ASP A 248 17.74 -11.83 -1.48
N VAL A 249 18.47 -11.96 -0.38
CA VAL A 249 19.38 -10.93 0.13
C VAL A 249 20.78 -11.50 0.38
N LEU A 250 21.80 -10.75 -0.03
CA LEU A 250 23.18 -10.97 0.39
C LEU A 250 23.53 -10.02 1.53
N ALA A 251 23.97 -10.60 2.64
CA ALA A 251 24.40 -9.86 3.83
C ALA A 251 25.90 -10.08 4.06
N ARG A 252 26.65 -8.98 4.12
CA ARG A 252 28.09 -8.99 4.40
C ARG A 252 28.34 -8.92 5.90
N THR A 253 29.07 -9.89 6.41
CA THR A 253 29.54 -9.94 7.80
C THR A 253 30.75 -9.03 8.02
N THR A 254 31.21 -8.90 9.26
CA THR A 254 32.35 -8.04 9.61
C THR A 254 33.69 -8.54 9.08
N ASP A 255 33.83 -9.85 8.82
CA ASP A 255 35.06 -10.42 8.24
C ASP A 255 35.11 -10.32 6.71
N GLY A 256 34.02 -9.86 6.07
CA GLY A 256 33.91 -9.74 4.63
C GLY A 256 33.33 -10.97 3.93
N SER A 257 32.78 -11.93 4.67
CA SER A 257 32.00 -13.03 4.12
C SER A 257 30.59 -12.59 3.73
N LEU A 258 30.11 -13.05 2.58
CA LEU A 258 28.73 -12.88 2.13
C LEU A 258 27.89 -14.09 2.53
N ARG A 259 26.80 -13.83 3.23
CA ARG A 259 25.78 -14.81 3.57
C ARG A 259 24.55 -14.62 2.70
N LEU A 260 24.00 -15.71 2.20
CA LEU A 260 22.74 -15.73 1.47
C LEU A 260 21.57 -15.90 2.45
N TYR A 261 20.64 -14.96 2.39
CA TYR A 261 19.35 -15.01 3.07
C TYR A 261 18.28 -15.23 2.02
N ARG A 262 17.76 -16.46 1.97
CA ARG A 262 16.72 -16.81 0.98
C ARG A 262 15.35 -16.32 1.41
N GLY A 263 14.63 -15.69 0.50
CA GLY A 263 13.23 -15.32 0.71
C GLY A 263 12.33 -16.55 0.75
N ASN A 264 11.15 -16.42 1.37
CA ASN A 264 10.12 -17.46 1.33
C ASN A 264 8.90 -17.07 0.48
N GLY A 265 8.98 -15.94 -0.23
CA GLY A 265 7.91 -15.42 -1.08
C GLY A 265 6.69 -14.86 -0.36
N VAL A 266 6.69 -14.80 0.97
CA VAL A 266 5.56 -14.27 1.79
C VAL A 266 6.04 -13.27 2.85
N GLY A 267 7.21 -12.66 2.64
CA GLY A 267 7.79 -11.64 3.52
C GLY A 267 8.57 -12.21 4.71
N GLY A 268 9.19 -13.38 4.55
CA GLY A 268 10.02 -14.05 5.56
C GLY A 268 11.27 -14.73 4.96
N TRP A 269 11.99 -15.49 5.80
CA TRP A 269 13.28 -16.09 5.42
C TRP A 269 13.27 -17.62 5.52
N LEU A 270 13.97 -18.27 4.59
CA LEU A 270 14.28 -19.70 4.67
C LEU A 270 15.63 -19.93 5.36
N THR A 271 15.69 -20.97 6.19
CA THR A 271 16.94 -21.44 6.82
C THR A 271 17.50 -22.66 6.07
N PRO A 272 18.82 -22.91 6.07
CA PRO A 272 19.89 -22.14 6.71
C PRO A 272 20.36 -20.92 5.89
N TYR A 273 21.20 -20.05 6.49
CA TYR A 273 21.81 -18.88 5.82
C TYR A 273 23.31 -19.11 5.52
N PRO A 274 23.65 -19.79 4.41
CA PRO A 274 25.01 -20.21 4.09
C PRO A 274 25.93 -19.04 3.73
N THR A 275 27.23 -19.20 3.95
CA THR A 275 28.25 -18.31 3.37
C THR A 275 28.54 -18.74 1.95
N ILE A 276 28.39 -17.83 0.98
CA ILE A 276 28.51 -18.12 -0.45
C ILE A 276 29.79 -17.55 -1.08
N SER A 277 30.45 -16.60 -0.39
CA SER A 277 31.70 -15.99 -0.86
C SER A 277 32.41 -15.25 0.28
N THR A 278 33.71 -14.98 0.12
CA THR A 278 34.57 -14.26 1.08
C THR A 278 35.38 -13.18 0.39
N GLY A 279 35.91 -12.20 1.14
CA GLY A 279 36.80 -11.17 0.60
C GLY A 279 36.10 -9.92 0.07
N TRP A 280 34.86 -9.65 0.52
CA TRP A 280 34.05 -8.53 0.04
C TRP A 280 34.29 -7.21 0.78
N ASN A 281 35.36 -7.08 1.56
CA ASN A 281 35.67 -5.86 2.33
C ASN A 281 36.02 -4.66 1.44
N GLY A 282 36.53 -4.90 0.23
CA GLY A 282 36.87 -3.85 -0.76
C GLY A 282 35.69 -3.32 -1.58
N VAL A 283 34.46 -3.79 -1.32
CA VAL A 283 33.24 -3.34 -1.98
C VAL A 283 32.43 -2.50 -1.01
N ARG A 284 31.82 -1.39 -1.44
CA ARG A 284 30.90 -0.65 -0.57
C ARG A 284 29.47 -1.02 -0.90
N PHE A 285 28.72 -1.54 0.06
CA PHE A 285 27.29 -1.79 -0.09
C PHE A 285 26.47 -0.52 0.17
N PRO A 286 25.22 -0.44 -0.32
CA PRO A 286 24.30 0.66 0.00
C PRO A 286 24.36 1.05 1.49
N ASP A 287 24.90 2.24 1.75
CA ASP A 287 25.00 2.88 3.07
C ASP A 287 25.76 2.13 4.16
N ALA A 288 26.79 1.36 3.81
CA ALA A 288 27.85 1.10 4.77
C ALA A 288 28.44 2.45 5.22
N GLY A 289 28.19 2.81 6.48
CA GLY A 289 28.83 3.96 7.12
C GLY A 289 30.35 3.85 7.03
N PRO A 290 31.09 4.95 7.23
CA PRO A 290 32.55 4.88 7.26
C PRO A 290 32.98 3.86 8.33
N LEU A 291 33.95 3.00 7.99
CA LEU A 291 34.60 2.11 8.95
C LEU A 291 35.41 2.98 9.91
N THR A 292 34.82 3.39 11.03
CA THR A 292 35.57 4.01 12.14
C THR A 292 35.20 3.36 13.47
N THR A 293 36.20 2.73 14.07
CA THR A 293 36.19 2.05 15.36
C THR A 293 36.49 3.04 16.49
N THR A 294 35.47 3.53 17.24
CA THR A 294 35.69 4.24 18.52
C THR A 294 34.47 4.09 19.45
N PRO A 295 34.66 3.84 20.78
CA PRO A 295 33.60 3.34 21.66
C PRO A 295 32.58 4.38 22.15
N THR A 296 31.40 3.87 22.49
CA THR A 296 30.20 4.54 23.00
C THR A 296 30.40 5.20 24.37
N PRO A 297 29.93 6.45 24.60
CA PRO A 297 29.71 6.96 25.94
C PRO A 297 28.30 6.60 26.48
N THR A 298 28.26 6.20 27.75
CA THR A 298 27.09 5.86 28.56
C THR A 298 26.09 7.03 28.69
N PRO A 299 24.76 6.81 28.59
CA PRO A 299 23.77 7.88 28.77
C PRO A 299 23.48 8.18 30.25
N THR A 300 23.42 9.48 30.58
CA THR A 300 22.91 10.03 31.85
C THR A 300 21.37 10.18 31.79
N PRO A 301 20.60 9.82 32.84
CA PRO A 301 19.14 9.93 32.82
C PRO A 301 18.64 11.37 33.01
N THR A 302 17.55 11.72 32.31
CA THR A 302 16.79 12.98 32.47
C THR A 302 15.45 12.70 33.17
N PRO A 303 14.97 13.57 34.10
CA PRO A 303 13.84 13.26 34.98
C PRO A 303 12.45 13.38 34.32
N THR A 304 11.54 12.56 34.87
CA THR A 304 10.11 12.42 34.56
C THR A 304 9.26 13.61 35.06
N PRO A 305 8.24 14.08 34.32
CA PRO A 305 7.27 15.04 34.83
C PRO A 305 6.09 14.39 35.59
N THR A 306 5.68 15.03 36.69
CA THR A 306 4.56 14.67 37.59
C THR A 306 3.18 15.06 37.00
N PRO A 307 2.13 14.24 37.16
CA PRO A 307 0.77 14.57 36.68
C PRO A 307 -0.01 15.51 37.62
N THR A 308 -0.83 16.38 37.05
CA THR A 308 -1.82 17.24 37.74
C THR A 308 -3.22 16.62 37.61
N PRO A 309 -4.08 16.61 38.65
CA PRO A 309 -5.40 15.97 38.61
C PRO A 309 -6.47 16.82 37.92
N THR A 310 -7.34 16.16 37.14
CA THR A 310 -8.56 16.73 36.52
C THR A 310 -9.81 16.30 37.30
N PRO A 311 -10.81 17.18 37.54
CA PRO A 311 -11.98 16.86 38.35
C PRO A 311 -13.02 15.98 37.62
N THR A 312 -13.68 15.13 38.41
CA THR A 312 -14.76 14.20 38.05
C THR A 312 -16.12 14.90 37.94
N PRO A 313 -16.93 14.67 36.88
CA PRO A 313 -18.34 15.07 36.88
C PRO A 313 -19.27 13.96 37.44
N THR A 314 -20.31 14.40 38.15
CA THR A 314 -21.38 13.61 38.80
C THR A 314 -22.48 13.23 37.78
N PRO A 315 -23.14 12.06 37.88
CA PRO A 315 -24.12 11.61 36.89
C PRO A 315 -25.53 12.19 37.15
N THR A 316 -26.18 12.69 36.10
CA THR A 316 -27.62 13.03 36.11
C THR A 316 -28.42 11.92 35.45
N THR A 317 -29.45 11.45 36.16
CA THR A 317 -30.35 10.34 35.82
C THR A 317 -31.60 10.83 35.08
N THR A 318 -31.63 10.82 33.74
CA THR A 318 -32.89 10.72 32.94
C THR A 318 -32.54 10.29 31.48
N PRO A 319 -33.20 9.27 30.88
CA PRO A 319 -32.94 8.87 29.49
C PRO A 319 -33.59 9.85 28.50
N PRO A 320 -32.90 10.30 27.43
CA PRO A 320 -33.51 11.17 26.43
C PRO A 320 -34.42 10.39 25.48
N THR A 321 -35.64 10.89 25.31
CA THR A 321 -36.53 10.58 24.17
C THR A 321 -35.88 11.12 22.88
N PRO A 322 -36.06 10.51 21.69
CA PRO A 322 -35.43 10.93 20.43
C PRO A 322 -36.04 12.23 19.89
N THR A 323 -35.85 13.32 20.63
CA THR A 323 -36.22 14.68 20.24
C THR A 323 -34.97 15.54 20.29
N SER A 324 -34.12 15.31 19.29
CA SER A 324 -33.44 16.33 18.47
C SER A 324 -32.14 15.72 17.98
N LEU A 325 -32.21 14.89 16.94
CA LEU A 325 -31.03 14.74 16.09
C LEU A 325 -30.62 16.16 15.65
N PRO A 326 -29.32 16.51 15.70
CA PRO A 326 -28.89 17.84 15.27
C PRO A 326 -29.39 18.08 13.85
N PRO A 327 -29.96 19.27 13.55
CA PRO A 327 -30.52 19.55 12.24
C PRO A 327 -29.42 19.40 11.19
N LEU A 328 -29.68 18.54 10.21
CA LEU A 328 -28.81 18.39 9.05
C LEU A 328 -28.88 19.69 8.24
N GLY A 329 -27.72 20.37 8.09
CA GLY A 329 -27.65 21.58 7.28
C GLY A 329 -28.09 21.32 5.83
N LYS A 330 -28.79 22.28 5.21
CA LYS A 330 -29.04 22.26 3.77
C LYS A 330 -27.71 22.50 3.04
N VAL A 331 -27.30 21.56 2.20
CA VAL A 331 -26.11 21.71 1.34
C VAL A 331 -26.57 22.23 -0.02
N THR A 332 -25.98 23.32 -0.50
CA THR A 332 -26.33 23.96 -1.77
C THR A 332 -25.14 24.03 -2.71
N TYR A 333 -24.82 22.98 -3.48
CA TYR A 333 -23.92 23.08 -4.64
C TYR A 333 -24.24 21.99 -5.68
N ALA A 334 -24.09 22.34 -6.96
CA ALA A 334 -24.24 21.46 -8.10
C ALA A 334 -22.90 20.73 -8.38
N ASP A 335 -23.01 19.44 -8.68
CA ASP A 335 -22.01 18.56 -9.32
C ASP A 335 -20.80 18.06 -8.49
N HIS A 336 -21.01 17.57 -7.26
CA HIS A 336 -20.02 16.73 -6.57
C HIS A 336 -20.61 15.42 -6.01
N VAL A 337 -19.87 14.32 -6.16
CA VAL A 337 -20.24 12.97 -5.70
C VAL A 337 -20.04 12.87 -4.19
N ALA A 338 -21.12 12.82 -3.41
CA ALA A 338 -21.06 12.64 -1.95
C ALA A 338 -20.75 11.19 -1.60
N GLN A 339 -19.47 10.83 -1.50
CA GLN A 339 -19.06 9.44 -1.28
C GLN A 339 -17.73 9.26 -0.57
N TRP A 340 -17.50 8.09 0.02
CA TRP A 340 -16.18 7.49 0.23
C TRP A 340 -16.25 6.00 -0.07
N ASN A 341 -15.08 5.35 -0.20
CA ASN A 341 -15.00 3.90 -0.36
C ASN A 341 -13.85 3.30 0.44
N VAL A 342 -13.99 2.04 0.82
CA VAL A 342 -12.92 1.20 1.35
C VAL A 342 -12.77 -0.02 0.46
N LEU A 343 -11.53 -0.47 0.25
CA LEU A 343 -11.22 -1.67 -0.51
C LEU A 343 -10.82 -2.75 0.48
N CYS A 344 -11.51 -3.88 0.51
CA CYS A 344 -11.27 -4.96 1.45
C CYS A 344 -11.06 -6.26 0.67
N GLY A 345 -9.95 -6.95 0.92
CA GLY A 345 -9.72 -8.28 0.37
C GLY A 345 -10.58 -9.33 1.07
N ASN A 346 -10.89 -10.43 0.40
CA ASN A 346 -11.51 -11.58 1.05
C ASN A 346 -10.56 -12.15 2.12
N ASP A 347 -11.10 -12.44 3.30
CA ASP A 347 -10.34 -12.97 4.43
C ASP A 347 -10.40 -14.52 4.45
N HIS A 348 -11.62 -15.06 4.47
CA HIS A 348 -11.87 -16.51 4.42
C HIS A 348 -13.27 -16.80 3.86
N ALA A 349 -13.59 -18.09 3.73
CA ALA A 349 -14.93 -18.57 3.42
C ALA A 349 -15.37 -19.63 4.44
N ALA A 350 -16.63 -19.57 4.86
CA ALA A 350 -17.22 -20.52 5.81
C ALA A 350 -18.74 -20.60 5.63
N ALA A 351 -19.34 -21.71 6.05
CA ALA A 351 -20.78 -21.92 6.06
C ALA A 351 -21.47 -21.28 7.29
N ASP A 352 -21.05 -20.07 7.62
CA ASP A 352 -21.42 -19.37 8.85
C ASP A 352 -22.24 -18.12 8.54
N ASP A 353 -23.14 -17.74 9.45
CA ASP A 353 -23.91 -16.49 9.36
C ASP A 353 -24.28 -16.00 10.76
N PRO A 354 -23.59 -14.98 11.30
CA PRO A 354 -23.88 -14.47 12.64
C PRO A 354 -25.16 -13.63 12.74
N ILE A 355 -25.78 -13.26 11.62
CA ILE A 355 -27.07 -12.53 11.61
C ILE A 355 -28.22 -13.54 11.63
N VAL A 356 -28.23 -14.45 10.66
CA VAL A 356 -29.34 -15.40 10.45
C VAL A 356 -29.24 -16.62 11.38
N PHE A 357 -28.02 -17.08 11.67
CA PHE A 357 -27.76 -18.30 12.47
C PHE A 357 -26.78 -18.03 13.62
N PRO A 358 -27.08 -17.08 14.53
CA PRO A 358 -26.16 -16.68 15.59
C PRO A 358 -25.78 -17.88 16.48
N GLY A 359 -24.49 -18.13 16.59
CA GLY A 359 -23.88 -19.21 17.36
C GLY A 359 -23.93 -20.61 16.72
N GLN A 360 -24.50 -20.75 15.52
CA GLN A 360 -24.68 -22.05 14.85
C GLN A 360 -23.69 -22.20 13.69
N PHE A 361 -22.51 -22.72 13.99
CA PHE A 361 -21.46 -22.99 13.00
C PHE A 361 -21.92 -23.97 11.93
N GLY A 362 -21.65 -23.65 10.66
CA GLY A 362 -21.99 -24.51 9.53
C GLY A 362 -23.48 -24.59 9.19
N ALA A 363 -24.35 -23.82 9.86
CA ALA A 363 -25.79 -23.86 9.64
C ALA A 363 -26.24 -23.08 8.39
N SER A 364 -25.37 -22.22 7.85
CA SER A 364 -25.66 -21.47 6.63
C SER A 364 -25.12 -22.19 5.38
N HIS A 365 -25.38 -21.61 4.22
CA HIS A 365 -24.63 -21.94 3.01
C HIS A 365 -23.25 -21.27 3.05
N MET A 366 -22.36 -21.61 2.12
CA MET A 366 -21.00 -21.06 2.08
C MET A 366 -21.03 -19.56 1.75
N HIS A 367 -20.41 -18.76 2.62
CA HIS A 367 -20.19 -17.33 2.41
C HIS A 367 -18.70 -17.02 2.24
N THR A 368 -18.40 -16.00 1.44
CA THR A 368 -17.08 -15.36 1.41
C THR A 368 -17.13 -14.10 2.26
N PHE A 369 -16.19 -13.96 3.20
CA PHE A 369 -16.12 -12.86 4.15
C PHE A 369 -15.07 -11.82 3.76
N PHE A 370 -15.41 -10.54 3.93
CA PHE A 370 -14.59 -9.37 3.68
C PHE A 370 -14.59 -8.44 4.90
N GLY A 371 -13.57 -7.59 4.99
CA GLY A 371 -13.42 -6.66 6.10
C GLY A 371 -12.95 -7.38 7.35
N ASN A 372 -13.81 -7.54 8.35
CA ASN A 372 -13.42 -8.15 9.63
C ASN A 372 -12.81 -9.55 9.49
N ARG A 373 -11.62 -9.74 10.08
CA ARG A 373 -10.81 -10.98 9.98
C ARG A 373 -11.20 -12.10 10.95
N SER A 374 -12.28 -11.92 11.69
CA SER A 374 -12.72 -12.89 12.72
C SER A 374 -14.18 -13.28 12.59
N THR A 375 -14.85 -12.85 11.51
CA THR A 375 -16.27 -13.14 11.28
C THR A 375 -16.49 -14.64 11.25
N ASN A 376 -17.50 -15.12 11.98
CA ASN A 376 -17.95 -16.51 12.06
C ASN A 376 -19.32 -16.54 12.74
N ALA A 377 -19.93 -17.71 12.88
CA ALA A 377 -21.27 -17.84 13.45
C ALA A 377 -21.41 -17.27 14.87
N ALA A 378 -20.35 -17.28 15.68
CA ALA A 378 -20.36 -16.74 17.05
C ALA A 378 -20.06 -15.24 17.16
N SER A 379 -19.96 -14.54 16.02
CA SER A 379 -19.56 -13.13 16.01
C SER A 379 -20.57 -12.22 16.70
N THR A 380 -20.05 -11.35 17.57
CA THR A 380 -20.77 -10.28 18.25
C THR A 380 -20.11 -8.94 17.95
N PHE A 381 -20.78 -7.83 18.22
CA PHE A 381 -20.17 -6.50 18.08
C PHE A 381 -18.84 -6.41 18.85
N THR A 382 -18.81 -6.94 20.08
CA THR A 382 -17.61 -6.94 20.93
C THR A 382 -16.48 -7.78 20.34
N SER A 383 -16.77 -9.00 19.87
CA SER A 383 -15.73 -9.86 19.30
C SER A 383 -15.16 -9.29 17.99
N LEU A 384 -16.03 -8.76 17.12
CA LEU A 384 -15.61 -8.13 15.88
C LEU A 384 -14.80 -6.86 16.14
N LYS A 385 -15.14 -6.07 17.18
CA LYS A 385 -14.37 -4.87 17.57
C LYS A 385 -12.97 -5.18 18.08
N ALA A 386 -12.75 -6.40 18.61
CA ALA A 386 -11.47 -6.81 19.20
C ALA A 386 -10.41 -7.19 18.16
N THR A 387 -10.75 -7.31 16.89
CA THR A 387 -9.83 -7.69 15.81
C THR A 387 -9.53 -6.53 14.84
N THR A 388 -8.76 -6.81 13.81
CA THR A 388 -8.54 -5.93 12.66
C THR A 388 -9.36 -6.38 11.45
N SER A 389 -9.33 -5.58 10.41
CA SER A 389 -9.98 -5.82 9.13
C SER A 389 -8.97 -5.93 7.99
N SER A 390 -9.38 -6.57 6.90
CA SER A 390 -8.65 -6.66 5.62
C SER A 390 -8.78 -5.39 4.77
N CYS A 391 -9.56 -4.40 5.20
CA CYS A 391 -9.72 -3.15 4.49
C CYS A 391 -8.41 -2.37 4.41
N GLY A 392 -7.98 -2.07 3.18
CA GLY A 392 -6.73 -1.40 2.84
C GLY A 392 -6.71 0.10 3.19
N ARG A 393 -5.67 0.80 2.72
CA ARG A 393 -5.46 2.24 2.97
C ARG A 393 -5.43 2.61 4.48
N ASP A 394 -4.89 1.69 5.27
CA ASP A 394 -4.80 1.75 6.74
C ASP A 394 -6.16 1.91 7.46
N MET A 395 -7.24 1.44 6.80
CA MET A 395 -8.58 1.43 7.40
C MET A 395 -8.85 0.17 8.23
N GLY A 396 -7.92 -0.79 8.32
CA GLY A 396 -8.11 -2.04 9.07
C GLY A 396 -8.37 -1.88 10.59
N THR A 397 -8.12 -0.69 11.15
CA THR A 397 -8.50 -0.31 12.53
C THR A 397 -9.58 0.77 12.59
N SER A 398 -10.00 1.28 11.44
CA SER A 398 -11.09 2.24 11.28
C SER A 398 -12.39 1.54 10.98
N ASP A 399 -12.39 0.63 10.01
CA ASP A 399 -13.54 -0.16 9.60
C ASP A 399 -13.30 -1.61 9.99
N ARG A 400 -13.83 -2.02 11.15
CA ARG A 400 -13.84 -3.41 11.57
C ARG A 400 -15.15 -4.11 11.21
N SER A 401 -15.96 -3.51 10.34
CA SER A 401 -17.24 -4.09 9.97
C SER A 401 -17.03 -5.40 9.22
N ALA A 402 -17.97 -6.32 9.38
CA ALA A 402 -17.99 -7.56 8.64
C ALA A 402 -18.93 -7.42 7.44
N TYR A 403 -18.47 -7.91 6.29
CA TYR A 403 -19.26 -7.96 5.06
C TYR A 403 -19.16 -9.37 4.48
N TRP A 404 -20.25 -9.96 4.01
CA TRP A 404 -20.17 -11.26 3.35
C TRP A 404 -21.22 -11.42 2.26
N VAL A 405 -20.92 -12.31 1.32
CA VAL A 405 -21.75 -12.64 0.16
C VAL A 405 -21.75 -14.16 -0.03
N PRO A 406 -22.76 -14.75 -0.69
CA PRO A 406 -22.73 -16.19 -1.01
C PRO A 406 -21.53 -16.50 -1.90
N SER A 407 -20.77 -17.51 -1.52
CA SER A 407 -19.59 -17.92 -2.28
C SER A 407 -19.97 -18.44 -3.67
N LEU A 408 -19.12 -18.12 -4.64
CA LEU A 408 -19.23 -18.68 -5.97
C LEU A 408 -18.80 -20.15 -5.97
N VAL A 409 -19.59 -20.99 -6.63
CA VAL A 409 -19.30 -22.42 -6.83
C VAL A 409 -19.32 -22.75 -8.31
N LYS A 410 -18.42 -23.64 -8.72
CA LYS A 410 -18.34 -24.16 -10.09
C LYS A 410 -18.84 -25.59 -10.12
N LYS A 411 -19.75 -25.89 -11.05
CA LYS A 411 -20.21 -27.24 -11.34
C LYS A 411 -19.12 -27.99 -12.10
N ASN A 412 -18.70 -29.12 -11.53
CA ASN A 412 -17.71 -30.03 -12.09
C ASN A 412 -18.36 -30.97 -13.13
N ALA A 413 -17.52 -31.59 -13.97
CA ALA A 413 -17.99 -32.51 -15.02
C ALA A 413 -18.71 -33.76 -14.45
N ASP A 414 -18.37 -34.17 -13.22
CA ASP A 414 -18.99 -35.28 -12.50
C ASP A 414 -20.35 -34.91 -11.85
N GLY A 415 -20.80 -33.66 -12.02
CA GLY A 415 -22.05 -33.15 -11.45
C GLY A 415 -21.94 -32.60 -10.03
N THR A 416 -20.78 -32.71 -9.38
CA THR A 416 -20.52 -32.09 -8.07
C THR A 416 -20.24 -30.58 -8.21
N SER A 417 -20.20 -29.84 -7.11
CA SER A 417 -19.83 -28.42 -7.10
C SER A 417 -18.59 -28.19 -6.25
N SER A 418 -17.65 -27.40 -6.77
CA SER A 418 -16.44 -26.97 -6.07
C SER A 418 -16.50 -25.48 -5.71
N PHE A 419 -15.96 -25.13 -4.55
CA PHE A 419 -15.79 -23.74 -4.14
C PHE A 419 -14.79 -23.02 -5.06
N VAL A 420 -15.12 -21.81 -5.49
CA VAL A 420 -14.22 -20.98 -6.30
C VAL A 420 -13.43 -20.06 -5.35
N GLY A 421 -12.23 -20.50 -4.98
CA GLY A 421 -11.31 -19.75 -4.13
C GLY A 421 -10.49 -18.67 -4.83
N SER A 422 -10.99 -18.09 -5.93
CA SER A 422 -10.29 -17.00 -6.61
C SER A 422 -10.11 -15.82 -5.67
N PRO A 423 -9.00 -15.06 -5.76
CA PRO A 423 -8.89 -13.77 -5.09
C PRO A 423 -10.11 -12.91 -5.42
N GLN A 424 -10.74 -12.35 -4.38
CA GLN A 424 -11.89 -11.49 -4.51
C GLN A 424 -11.58 -10.17 -3.82
N LEU A 425 -11.77 -9.08 -4.54
CA LEU A 425 -11.67 -7.74 -3.99
C LEU A 425 -13.09 -7.21 -3.82
N SER A 426 -13.41 -6.75 -2.61
CA SER A 426 -14.67 -6.05 -2.38
C SER A 426 -14.41 -4.56 -2.19
N GLN A 427 -14.97 -3.76 -3.09
CA GLN A 427 -15.00 -2.33 -2.95
C GLN A 427 -16.33 -1.91 -2.31
N ILE A 428 -16.23 -1.40 -1.10
CA ILE A 428 -17.36 -0.98 -0.30
C ILE A 428 -17.54 0.52 -0.47
N TYR A 429 -18.63 0.91 -1.11
CA TYR A 429 -18.99 2.30 -1.32
C TYR A 429 -19.98 2.78 -0.28
N TYR A 430 -19.72 3.97 0.24
CA TYR A 430 -20.60 4.70 1.12
C TYR A 430 -20.99 5.99 0.43
N ARG A 431 -22.25 6.08 0.01
CA ARG A 431 -22.76 7.21 -0.76
C ARG A 431 -23.93 7.84 -0.04
N ARG A 432 -24.27 9.06 -0.42
CA ARG A 432 -25.57 9.62 -0.07
C ARG A 432 -26.63 9.13 -1.06
N ALA A 433 -27.79 8.68 -0.58
CA ALA A 433 -28.92 8.42 -1.46
C ALA A 433 -29.41 9.74 -2.07
N GLY A 434 -29.68 9.77 -3.39
CA GLY A 434 -29.94 11.04 -4.10
C GLY A 434 -28.68 11.89 -4.37
N ASP A 435 -27.50 11.30 -4.17
CA ASP A 435 -26.18 11.92 -4.37
C ASP A 435 -26.03 13.24 -3.60
N GLY A 436 -25.24 14.21 -4.09
CA GLY A 436 -25.06 15.51 -3.42
C GLY A 436 -26.36 16.32 -3.21
N ARG A 437 -27.46 15.92 -3.87
CA ARG A 437 -28.78 16.58 -3.78
C ARG A 437 -29.70 15.95 -2.72
N GLY A 438 -29.38 14.75 -2.24
CA GLY A 438 -30.16 14.04 -1.23
C GLY A 438 -30.02 14.64 0.18
N PRO A 439 -30.83 14.18 1.14
CA PRO A 439 -30.78 14.65 2.52
C PRO A 439 -29.43 14.31 3.18
N GLY A 440 -29.08 15.07 4.22
CA GLY A 440 -27.97 14.71 5.09
C GLY A 440 -28.15 13.35 5.73
N VAL A 441 -27.05 12.71 6.12
CA VAL A 441 -27.08 11.38 6.74
C VAL A 441 -26.40 11.37 8.09
N TYR A 442 -26.79 10.42 8.94
CA TYR A 442 -26.12 10.15 10.23
C TYR A 442 -25.17 8.95 10.11
N PRO A 443 -24.07 8.90 10.88
CA PRO A 443 -23.23 7.71 11.02
C PRO A 443 -24.04 6.46 11.37
N PHE A 444 -23.64 5.29 10.88
CA PHE A 444 -24.31 4.04 11.23
C PHE A 444 -24.26 3.80 12.74
N PRO A 445 -25.34 3.36 13.38
CA PRO A 445 -25.28 3.01 14.78
C PRO A 445 -24.39 1.77 15.01
N PRO A 446 -23.53 1.78 16.04
CA PRO A 446 -22.64 0.65 16.33
C PRO A 446 -23.44 -0.64 16.47
N GLY A 447 -23.07 -1.65 15.69
CA GLY A 447 -23.72 -2.96 15.70
C GLY A 447 -25.00 -3.08 14.86
N LEU A 448 -25.34 -2.08 14.03
CA LEU A 448 -26.37 -2.24 12.99
C LEU A 448 -26.05 -3.45 12.10
N ARG A 449 -27.06 -4.27 11.82
CA ARG A 449 -26.99 -5.43 10.93
C ARG A 449 -27.90 -5.22 9.74
N MET A 450 -27.49 -5.59 8.54
CA MET A 450 -28.34 -5.47 7.35
C MET A 450 -28.15 -6.67 6.42
N ILE A 451 -29.23 -7.12 5.80
CA ILE A 451 -29.19 -8.08 4.69
C ILE A 451 -29.90 -7.48 3.47
N ALA A 452 -29.19 -7.34 2.36
CA ALA A 452 -29.73 -6.86 1.09
C ALA A 452 -29.72 -7.96 0.02
N GLY A 453 -30.59 -7.85 -0.98
CA GLY A 453 -30.87 -8.93 -1.91
C GLY A 453 -31.72 -10.07 -1.30
N ASN A 454 -31.78 -11.19 -2.00
CA ASN A 454 -32.62 -12.33 -1.65
C ASN A 454 -31.92 -13.67 -1.91
N ALA A 455 -31.49 -14.33 -0.83
CA ALA A 455 -30.86 -15.65 -0.86
C ALA A 455 -31.75 -16.77 -1.45
N LYS A 456 -33.07 -16.55 -1.55
CA LYS A 456 -34.04 -17.52 -2.10
C LYS A 456 -34.58 -17.12 -3.47
N ALA A 457 -33.99 -16.11 -4.12
CA ALA A 457 -34.47 -15.68 -5.43
C ALA A 457 -34.25 -16.77 -6.49
N THR A 458 -35.32 -17.06 -7.24
CA THR A 458 -35.33 -18.00 -8.37
C THR A 458 -35.51 -17.29 -9.72
N SER A 459 -35.51 -15.96 -9.71
CA SER A 459 -35.68 -15.08 -10.87
C SER A 459 -34.94 -13.77 -10.62
N ASP A 460 -34.80 -12.95 -11.66
CA ASP A 460 -34.16 -11.63 -11.58
C ASP A 460 -34.67 -10.80 -10.40
N GLN A 461 -33.72 -10.23 -9.66
CA GLN A 461 -33.96 -9.20 -8.67
C GLN A 461 -33.92 -7.83 -9.36
N PRO A 462 -34.48 -6.76 -8.75
CA PRO A 462 -34.34 -5.42 -9.31
C PRO A 462 -32.87 -5.05 -9.51
N SER A 463 -32.51 -4.56 -10.70
CA SER A 463 -31.13 -4.15 -11.01
C SER A 463 -30.62 -3.00 -10.13
N SER A 464 -31.53 -2.24 -9.52
CA SER A 464 -31.20 -1.24 -8.50
C SER A 464 -30.72 -1.85 -7.17
N VAL A 465 -30.87 -3.17 -6.99
CA VAL A 465 -30.44 -3.91 -5.80
C VAL A 465 -29.27 -4.83 -6.11
N VAL A 466 -29.34 -5.60 -7.21
CA VAL A 466 -28.26 -6.50 -7.67
C VAL A 466 -28.00 -6.27 -9.15
N SER A 467 -26.76 -5.96 -9.50
CA SER A 467 -26.33 -5.78 -10.89
C SER A 467 -25.00 -6.49 -11.13
N TRP A 468 -24.89 -7.22 -12.23
CA TRP A 468 -23.69 -7.94 -12.67
C TRP A 468 -23.12 -7.26 -13.90
N SER A 469 -21.80 -7.20 -14.01
CA SER A 469 -21.12 -6.64 -15.17
C SER A 469 -19.79 -7.35 -15.44
N CYS A 470 -19.25 -7.14 -16.64
CA CYS A 470 -17.94 -7.64 -17.05
C CYS A 470 -16.95 -6.49 -17.09
N GLY A 471 -16.03 -6.45 -16.12
CA GLY A 471 -15.17 -5.31 -15.88
C GLY A 471 -15.92 -4.09 -15.34
N ARG A 472 -15.19 -3.18 -14.69
CA ARG A 472 -15.76 -1.95 -14.12
C ARG A 472 -16.36 -1.08 -15.23
N GLY A 473 -17.67 -0.80 -15.14
CA GLY A 473 -18.40 0.03 -16.10
C GLY A 473 -18.79 -0.67 -17.41
N GLY A 474 -18.74 -2.01 -17.44
CA GLY A 474 -19.29 -2.81 -18.54
C GLY A 474 -20.82 -2.84 -18.56
N PRO A 475 -21.43 -3.44 -19.60
CA PRO A 475 -22.89 -3.65 -19.65
C PRO A 475 -23.39 -4.39 -18.41
N GLU A 476 -24.46 -3.86 -17.82
CA GLU A 476 -25.09 -4.38 -16.61
C GLU A 476 -26.19 -5.41 -16.89
N SER A 477 -26.33 -6.39 -16.00
CA SER A 477 -27.32 -7.47 -16.06
C SER A 477 -27.87 -7.78 -14.65
N PRO A 478 -29.16 -8.11 -14.48
CA PRO A 478 -29.73 -8.50 -13.18
C PRO A 478 -29.25 -9.87 -12.66
N HIS A 479 -28.56 -10.66 -13.50
CA HIS A 479 -28.00 -11.96 -13.16
C HIS A 479 -26.63 -12.18 -13.80
N MET A 480 -25.86 -13.10 -13.25
CA MET A 480 -24.55 -13.50 -13.77
C MET A 480 -24.66 -14.06 -15.20
N PHE A 481 -23.80 -13.58 -16.09
CA PHE A 481 -23.76 -13.99 -17.50
C PHE A 481 -22.31 -14.24 -17.94
N PRO A 482 -22.04 -14.95 -19.06
CA PRO A 482 -20.68 -15.16 -19.53
C PRO A 482 -20.07 -13.88 -20.13
N CYS A 483 -18.86 -13.52 -19.70
CA CYS A 483 -18.13 -12.36 -20.21
C CYS A 483 -17.54 -12.61 -21.61
N PRO A 484 -17.75 -11.70 -22.59
CA PRO A 484 -17.27 -11.86 -23.97
C PRO A 484 -15.75 -12.05 -24.13
N GLY A 485 -14.94 -11.59 -23.16
CA GLY A 485 -13.48 -11.77 -23.12
C GLY A 485 -13.00 -12.95 -22.25
N GLY A 486 -13.91 -13.78 -21.73
CA GLY A 486 -13.57 -14.80 -20.74
C GLY A 486 -12.93 -14.20 -19.49
N SER A 487 -11.91 -14.86 -18.95
CA SER A 487 -11.21 -14.43 -17.72
C SER A 487 -10.40 -13.14 -17.84
N SER A 488 -10.25 -12.57 -19.04
CA SER A 488 -9.54 -11.30 -19.27
C SER A 488 -10.37 -10.06 -18.87
N ALA A 489 -11.68 -10.22 -18.65
CA ALA A 489 -12.54 -9.21 -18.04
C ALA A 489 -13.11 -9.81 -16.74
N PRO A 490 -12.76 -9.28 -15.56
CA PRO A 490 -13.23 -9.86 -14.31
C PRO A 490 -14.74 -9.69 -14.18
N MET A 491 -15.43 -10.74 -13.73
CA MET A 491 -16.84 -10.66 -13.34
C MET A 491 -16.98 -9.74 -12.12
N VAL A 492 -17.92 -8.81 -12.17
CA VAL A 492 -18.21 -7.88 -11.08
C VAL A 492 -19.69 -7.97 -10.72
N VAL A 493 -19.99 -7.93 -9.42
CA VAL A 493 -21.35 -7.80 -8.92
C VAL A 493 -21.45 -6.63 -7.95
N ASP A 494 -22.43 -5.77 -8.20
CA ASP A 494 -22.81 -4.66 -7.35
C ASP A 494 -24.09 -5.00 -6.59
N LEU A 495 -24.06 -4.82 -5.27
CA LEU A 495 -25.24 -4.95 -4.43
C LEU A 495 -25.44 -3.71 -3.56
N THR A 496 -26.65 -3.15 -3.58
CA THR A 496 -27.00 -1.95 -2.83
C THR A 496 -27.91 -2.26 -1.64
N PHE A 497 -27.50 -1.77 -0.46
CA PHE A 497 -28.25 -1.90 0.78
C PHE A 497 -29.31 -0.80 0.95
N PRO A 498 -30.37 -1.06 1.73
CA PRO A 498 -31.27 -0.01 2.19
C PRO A 498 -30.52 1.02 3.04
N SER A 499 -30.97 2.28 3.01
CA SER A 499 -30.28 3.41 3.66
C SER A 499 -31.17 4.23 4.59
N CYS A 500 -32.43 3.83 4.77
CA CYS A 500 -33.38 4.47 5.68
C CYS A 500 -33.65 3.55 6.85
N TRP A 501 -33.42 4.03 8.07
CA TRP A 501 -33.53 3.27 9.30
C TRP A 501 -34.70 3.75 10.15
N ASP A 502 -35.33 2.83 10.89
CA ASP A 502 -36.46 3.15 11.78
C ASP A 502 -36.09 3.99 13.01
N GLY A 503 -34.78 4.12 13.28
CA GLY A 503 -34.25 4.92 14.39
C GLY A 503 -34.22 4.20 15.73
N VAL A 504 -34.55 2.91 15.78
CA VAL A 504 -34.70 2.15 17.03
C VAL A 504 -33.92 0.84 17.00
N ARG A 505 -34.12 0.00 15.98
CA ARG A 505 -33.69 -1.40 15.98
C ARG A 505 -32.38 -1.61 15.23
N LEU A 506 -31.34 -2.13 15.88
CA LEU A 506 -30.09 -2.50 15.21
C LEU A 506 -30.22 -3.75 14.35
N ASP A 507 -31.28 -4.53 14.59
CA ASP A 507 -31.68 -5.66 13.79
C ASP A 507 -33.17 -5.93 14.00
N SER A 508 -33.85 -6.52 13.03
CA SER A 508 -35.25 -6.97 13.15
C SER A 508 -35.30 -8.49 13.10
N ALA A 509 -36.42 -9.08 13.55
CA ALA A 509 -36.57 -10.55 13.55
C ALA A 509 -36.45 -11.20 12.16
N ASP A 510 -36.70 -10.43 11.10
CA ASP A 510 -36.53 -10.83 9.70
C ASP A 510 -35.24 -10.28 9.06
N HIS A 511 -34.41 -9.60 9.86
CA HIS A 511 -33.15 -8.94 9.48
C HIS A 511 -33.25 -7.89 8.37
N LYS A 512 -34.47 -7.44 8.05
CA LYS A 512 -34.76 -6.54 6.92
C LYS A 512 -35.71 -5.40 7.27
N SER A 513 -36.79 -5.64 8.00
CA SER A 513 -37.87 -4.67 8.25
C SER A 513 -37.54 -3.46 9.15
N HIS A 514 -36.34 -3.42 9.75
CA HIS A 514 -35.84 -2.22 10.41
C HIS A 514 -35.17 -1.22 9.44
N MET A 515 -34.99 -1.63 8.17
CA MET A 515 -34.42 -0.83 7.10
C MET A 515 -35.37 -0.71 5.90
N ALA A 516 -35.26 0.41 5.16
CA ALA A 516 -35.97 0.64 3.91
C ALA A 516 -35.06 1.30 2.86
N TYR A 517 -35.36 1.05 1.59
CA TYR A 517 -34.71 1.74 0.47
C TYR A 517 -35.22 3.18 0.38
N ALA A 518 -34.29 4.13 0.21
CA ALA A 518 -34.64 5.52 -0.05
C ALA A 518 -35.28 5.69 -1.43
N ALA A 519 -36.10 6.73 -1.59
CA ALA A 519 -36.54 7.16 -2.92
C ALA A 519 -35.34 7.61 -3.78
N SER A 520 -35.54 7.77 -5.09
CA SER A 520 -34.50 8.27 -6.00
C SER A 520 -33.95 9.65 -5.60
N THR A 521 -34.76 10.47 -4.92
CA THR A 521 -34.36 11.76 -4.34
C THR A 521 -33.51 11.63 -3.07
N GLY A 522 -33.32 10.42 -2.55
CA GLY A 522 -32.70 10.15 -1.25
C GLY A 522 -33.66 10.27 -0.07
N ALA A 523 -34.91 10.67 -0.28
CA ALA A 523 -35.87 10.83 0.80
C ALA A 523 -36.24 9.48 1.43
N CYS A 524 -36.26 9.45 2.76
CA CYS A 524 -36.69 8.30 3.53
C CYS A 524 -38.21 8.30 3.77
N PRO A 525 -38.86 7.12 3.80
CA PRO A 525 -40.26 7.01 4.14
C PRO A 525 -40.48 7.36 5.61
N THR A 526 -41.71 7.78 5.96
CA THR A 526 -42.05 8.15 7.35
C THR A 526 -41.91 7.00 8.34
N SER A 527 -41.97 5.75 7.88
CA SER A 527 -41.73 4.54 8.69
C SER A 527 -40.26 4.34 9.05
N HIS A 528 -39.33 4.94 8.28
CA HIS A 528 -37.88 4.81 8.46
C HIS A 528 -37.21 6.18 8.39
N PRO A 529 -37.48 7.08 9.35
CA PRO A 529 -37.18 8.50 9.20
C PRO A 529 -35.69 8.84 9.26
N VAL A 530 -34.82 7.92 9.66
CA VAL A 530 -33.39 8.17 9.85
C VAL A 530 -32.61 7.85 8.58
N SER A 531 -32.06 8.87 7.92
CA SER A 531 -31.20 8.69 6.75
C SER A 531 -29.78 8.29 7.18
N LEU A 532 -29.32 7.13 6.73
CA LEU A 532 -27.97 6.61 6.91
C LEU A 532 -27.21 6.61 5.57
N PRO A 533 -25.88 6.41 5.53
CA PRO A 533 -25.16 6.21 4.29
C PRO A 533 -25.76 5.06 3.48
N ARG A 534 -25.85 5.20 2.17
CA ARG A 534 -26.16 4.10 1.26
C ARG A 534 -24.89 3.30 1.03
N LEU A 535 -24.86 2.11 1.64
CA LEU A 535 -23.83 1.11 1.46
C LEU A 535 -24.06 0.36 0.14
N SER A 536 -23.03 0.24 -0.68
CA SER A 536 -23.00 -0.67 -1.82
C SER A 536 -21.75 -1.52 -1.77
N MET A 537 -21.88 -2.81 -2.02
CA MET A 537 -20.78 -3.75 -2.13
C MET A 537 -20.57 -4.11 -3.59
N GLU A 538 -19.41 -3.75 -4.12
CA GLU A 538 -18.94 -4.22 -5.43
C GLU A 538 -17.95 -5.35 -5.18
N VAL A 539 -18.21 -6.55 -5.69
CA VAL A 539 -17.31 -7.72 -5.56
C VAL A 539 -16.76 -8.07 -6.93
N GLU A 540 -15.44 -8.00 -7.05
CA GLU A 540 -14.70 -8.32 -8.27
C GLU A 540 -14.09 -9.73 -8.15
N TYR A 541 -14.48 -10.62 -9.04
CA TYR A 541 -13.94 -11.98 -9.15
C TYR A 541 -12.79 -11.99 -10.15
N VAL A 542 -11.56 -11.92 -9.62
CA VAL A 542 -10.35 -11.81 -10.43
C VAL A 542 -10.13 -13.08 -11.25
N ASN A 543 -9.74 -12.93 -12.53
CA ASN A 543 -9.50 -14.02 -13.48
C ASN A 543 -10.72 -14.93 -13.73
N LEU A 544 -11.94 -14.43 -13.52
CA LEU A 544 -13.16 -15.20 -13.72
C LEU A 544 -14.10 -14.51 -14.71
N GLY A 545 -14.37 -15.18 -15.84
CA GLY A 545 -15.24 -14.67 -16.91
C GLY A 545 -16.71 -15.07 -16.80
N GLY A 546 -17.15 -15.66 -15.69
CA GLY A 546 -18.49 -16.24 -15.57
C GLY A 546 -18.70 -17.46 -16.47
N GLY A 547 -19.95 -17.89 -16.62
CA GLY A 547 -20.30 -19.08 -17.42
C GLY A 547 -21.47 -19.87 -16.83
N PRO A 548 -22.12 -20.73 -17.63
CA PRO A 548 -23.25 -21.56 -17.18
C PRO A 548 -22.86 -22.58 -16.10
N GLU A 549 -21.57 -22.88 -15.93
CA GLU A 549 -21.07 -23.75 -14.88
C GLU A 549 -20.99 -23.08 -13.50
N TYR A 550 -21.09 -21.76 -13.42
CA TYR A 550 -20.99 -21.02 -12.17
C TYR A 550 -22.36 -20.78 -11.55
N SER A 551 -22.44 -20.85 -10.23
CA SER A 551 -23.62 -20.51 -9.45
C SER A 551 -23.22 -20.03 -8.06
N LEU A 552 -24.17 -19.53 -7.28
CA LEU A 552 -23.94 -19.12 -5.89
C LEU A 552 -24.34 -20.26 -4.95
N ALA A 553 -23.58 -20.41 -3.87
CA ALA A 553 -23.83 -21.41 -2.84
C ALA A 553 -25.24 -21.32 -2.20
N SER A 554 -25.90 -20.16 -2.32
CA SER A 554 -27.24 -19.89 -1.79
C SER A 554 -28.39 -20.49 -2.61
N GLY A 555 -28.15 -21.02 -3.81
CA GLY A 555 -29.19 -21.71 -4.58
C GLY A 555 -29.41 -21.24 -6.02
N GLY A 556 -28.37 -20.78 -6.71
CA GLY A 556 -28.42 -20.47 -8.15
C GLY A 556 -27.74 -19.16 -8.52
N ILE A 557 -27.96 -18.67 -9.73
CA ILE A 557 -27.36 -17.41 -10.22
C ILE A 557 -28.15 -16.16 -9.79
N TYR A 558 -29.42 -16.34 -9.38
CA TYR A 558 -30.31 -15.25 -8.98
C TYR A 558 -30.25 -14.94 -7.49
N SER A 559 -29.70 -15.85 -6.68
CA SER A 559 -29.77 -15.82 -5.21
C SER A 559 -28.69 -14.94 -4.55
N PHE A 560 -28.17 -13.95 -5.28
CA PHE A 560 -27.18 -13.02 -4.75
C PHE A 560 -27.80 -12.16 -3.65
N HIS A 561 -27.06 -12.04 -2.56
CA HIS A 561 -27.38 -11.22 -1.41
C HIS A 561 -26.07 -10.83 -0.74
N ALA A 562 -26.12 -9.86 0.15
CA ALA A 562 -24.99 -9.51 0.96
C ALA A 562 -25.44 -9.04 2.33
N ASP A 563 -24.52 -9.19 3.26
CA ASP A 563 -24.76 -9.02 4.67
C ASP A 563 -23.72 -8.06 5.22
N PHE A 564 -24.13 -7.26 6.19
CA PHE A 564 -23.31 -6.23 6.80
C PHE A 564 -23.52 -6.19 8.31
N PHE A 565 -22.42 -6.15 9.06
CA PHE A 565 -22.42 -5.93 10.51
C PHE A 565 -21.49 -4.75 10.83
N ASN A 566 -22.07 -3.60 11.20
CA ASN A 566 -21.36 -2.34 11.42
C ASN A 566 -20.47 -2.38 12.67
N VAL A 567 -19.17 -2.19 12.48
CA VAL A 567 -18.17 -2.07 13.57
C VAL A 567 -17.13 -1.01 13.21
N TRP A 568 -17.57 0.09 12.61
CA TRP A 568 -16.72 1.26 12.41
C TRP A 568 -16.25 1.87 13.74
N ASP A 569 -15.06 2.43 13.72
CA ASP A 569 -14.58 3.37 14.73
C ASP A 569 -15.44 4.64 14.68
N ASP A 570 -16.08 4.97 15.80
CA ASP A 570 -17.03 6.09 15.88
C ASP A 570 -16.39 7.41 15.43
N ARG A 571 -15.13 7.69 15.83
CA ARG A 571 -14.46 8.94 15.47
C ARG A 571 -14.25 9.05 13.97
N VAL A 572 -13.78 7.98 13.34
CA VAL A 572 -13.54 7.96 11.90
C VAL A 572 -14.85 8.05 11.13
N GLN A 573 -15.87 7.29 11.52
CA GLN A 573 -17.16 7.33 10.82
C GLN A 573 -17.84 8.69 10.96
N ASN A 574 -17.81 9.30 12.15
CA ASN A 574 -18.27 10.66 12.38
C ASN A 574 -17.56 11.65 11.43
N ALA A 575 -16.23 11.53 11.31
CA ALA A 575 -15.43 12.39 10.45
C ALA A 575 -15.75 12.21 8.95
N LEU A 576 -15.86 10.98 8.47
CA LEU A 576 -16.19 10.66 7.07
C LEU A 576 -17.61 11.10 6.71
N VAL A 577 -18.59 10.84 7.57
CA VAL A 577 -19.97 11.28 7.34
C VAL A 577 -20.05 12.79 7.32
N ALA A 578 -19.40 13.48 8.27
CA ALA A 578 -19.43 14.94 8.32
C ALA A 578 -18.73 15.58 7.11
N ALA A 579 -17.51 15.14 6.79
CA ALA A 579 -16.67 15.79 5.78
C ALA A 579 -16.99 15.36 4.34
N CYS A 580 -17.36 14.10 4.13
CA CYS A 580 -17.53 13.51 2.80
C CYS A 580 -18.99 13.53 2.38
N LEU A 581 -19.87 12.88 3.15
CA LEU A 581 -21.29 12.83 2.76
C LEU A 581 -21.96 14.17 3.03
N ASN A 582 -21.83 14.70 4.25
CA ASN A 582 -22.43 15.95 4.69
C ASN A 582 -21.70 17.19 4.19
N GLY A 583 -20.43 17.06 3.82
CA GLY A 583 -19.72 18.07 3.04
C GLY A 583 -19.97 17.99 1.53
N ALA A 584 -20.71 16.97 1.05
CA ALA A 584 -20.93 16.67 -0.36
C ALA A 584 -19.63 16.62 -1.18
N ARG A 585 -18.62 15.91 -0.67
CA ARG A 585 -17.31 15.75 -1.29
C ARG A 585 -17.09 14.33 -1.73
N GLU A 586 -16.34 14.18 -2.82
CA GLU A 586 -15.82 12.89 -3.20
C GLU A 586 -14.59 12.57 -2.35
N CYS A 587 -14.74 11.67 -1.40
CA CYS A 587 -13.65 11.13 -0.57
C CYS A 587 -13.26 9.74 -1.03
N ALA A 588 -13.35 9.46 -2.33
CA ALA A 588 -12.87 8.20 -2.86
C ALA A 588 -11.38 8.01 -2.51
N ASN A 589 -11.00 6.78 -2.20
CA ASN A 589 -9.63 6.37 -1.90
C ASN A 589 -8.98 7.09 -0.72
N ILE A 590 -9.77 7.51 0.27
CA ILE A 590 -9.26 8.15 1.48
C ILE A 590 -8.39 7.18 2.30
N ASN A 591 -7.24 7.68 2.75
CA ASN A 591 -6.23 6.96 3.53
C ASN A 591 -6.26 7.43 4.98
N ARG A 592 -5.76 6.61 5.90
CA ARG A 592 -5.55 6.99 7.30
C ARG A 592 -4.06 7.01 7.65
N SER A 593 -3.63 8.05 8.36
CA SER A 593 -2.33 8.08 9.03
C SER A 593 -2.51 8.69 10.43
N GLY A 594 -2.48 7.84 11.45
CA GLY A 594 -2.75 8.23 12.83
C GLY A 594 -4.14 8.87 12.99
N ASP A 595 -4.14 10.13 13.42
CA ASP A 595 -5.34 10.97 13.59
C ASP A 595 -5.73 11.76 12.33
N THR A 596 -5.17 11.45 11.17
CA THR A 596 -5.48 12.16 9.92
C THR A 596 -6.09 11.21 8.90
N LEU A 597 -7.26 11.57 8.36
CA LEU A 597 -7.73 11.00 7.10
C LEU A 597 -7.35 11.92 5.96
N PHE A 598 -6.90 11.37 4.85
CA PHE A 598 -6.53 12.20 3.70
C PHE A 598 -6.73 11.51 2.36
N ARG A 599 -7.20 12.28 1.39
CA ARG A 599 -7.15 11.97 -0.03
C ARG A 599 -5.90 12.67 -0.59
N PRO A 600 -4.94 11.94 -1.20
CA PRO A 600 -3.64 12.50 -1.57
C PRO A 600 -3.71 13.78 -2.41
N SER A 601 -2.68 14.62 -2.33
CA SER A 601 -2.67 15.99 -2.88
C SER A 601 -2.65 16.13 -4.39
N TYR A 602 -2.54 15.02 -5.13
CA TYR A 602 -2.57 14.98 -6.60
C TYR A 602 -3.97 14.80 -7.18
N ASP A 603 -4.95 14.64 -6.30
CA ASP A 603 -6.36 14.73 -6.65
C ASP A 603 -6.73 16.20 -6.92
N PRO A 604 -7.55 16.51 -7.94
CA PRO A 604 -8.05 17.87 -8.14
C PRO A 604 -8.76 18.44 -6.91
N GLU A 605 -9.26 17.57 -6.01
CA GLU A 605 -9.86 17.94 -4.73
C GLU A 605 -9.15 17.24 -3.56
N PRO A 606 -8.00 17.78 -3.08
CA PRO A 606 -7.31 17.22 -1.94
C PRO A 606 -8.17 17.36 -0.69
N ILE A 607 -8.25 16.29 0.10
CA ILE A 607 -9.04 16.26 1.34
C ILE A 607 -8.10 15.90 2.48
N THR A 608 -8.13 16.69 3.54
CA THR A 608 -7.47 16.37 4.80
C THR A 608 -8.48 16.58 5.92
N ILE A 609 -8.68 15.55 6.74
CA ILE A 609 -9.61 15.55 7.86
C ILE A 609 -8.81 15.17 9.10
N ASP A 610 -8.68 16.12 10.04
CA ASP A 610 -8.07 15.86 11.34
C ASP A 610 -9.13 15.24 12.28
N LEU A 611 -8.94 13.97 12.61
CA LEU A 611 -9.83 13.19 13.47
C LEU A 611 -9.97 13.80 14.87
N ARG A 612 -9.00 14.58 15.35
CA ARG A 612 -9.07 15.25 16.66
C ARG A 612 -10.19 16.29 16.73
N ASN A 613 -10.68 16.75 15.58
CA ASN A 613 -11.81 17.67 15.50
C ASN A 613 -13.18 16.97 15.60
N PHE A 614 -13.20 15.63 15.71
CA PHE A 614 -14.43 14.84 15.72
C PHE A 614 -14.56 14.01 16.99
N SER A 615 -15.80 13.84 17.45
CA SER A 615 -16.09 13.06 18.65
C SER A 615 -15.75 11.59 18.43
N SER A 616 -15.12 10.95 19.42
CA SER A 616 -15.02 9.49 19.50
C SER A 616 -16.24 8.82 20.13
N THR A 617 -17.27 9.58 20.48
CA THR A 617 -18.54 9.02 20.91
C THR A 617 -19.50 8.93 19.74
N SER A 618 -20.21 7.80 19.69
CA SER A 618 -21.31 7.61 18.78
C SER A 618 -22.42 8.65 19.03
N PRO A 619 -23.04 9.25 17.99
CA PRO A 619 -24.17 10.17 18.16
C PRO A 619 -25.40 9.47 18.77
N TRP A 620 -25.39 8.14 18.80
CA TRP A 620 -26.43 7.28 19.35
C TRP A 620 -26.22 6.93 20.83
N SER A 621 -25.14 7.40 21.48
CA SER A 621 -24.78 7.03 22.85
C SER A 621 -25.83 7.37 23.93
N GLY A 622 -26.79 8.25 23.63
CA GLY A 622 -27.95 8.54 24.49
C GLY A 622 -29.23 7.79 24.11
N TRP A 623 -29.22 6.99 23.06
CA TRP A 623 -30.41 6.34 22.51
C TRP A 623 -30.59 4.95 23.11
N THR A 624 -31.85 4.54 23.30
CA THR A 624 -32.18 3.16 23.66
C THR A 624 -32.32 2.35 22.38
N LEU A 625 -31.22 1.74 21.93
CA LEU A 625 -31.18 0.89 20.76
C LEU A 625 -31.66 -0.53 21.11
N GLN A 626 -32.44 -1.14 20.22
CA GLN A 626 -33.00 -2.49 20.38
C GLN A 626 -32.30 -3.53 19.52
#